data_AF-A0A2T2Z8B0-F1
#
_entry.id   AF-A0A2T2Z8B0-F1
#
_cell.length_a   1.000
_cell.length_b   1.000
_cell.length_c   1.000
_cell.angle_alpha   90.00
_cell.angle_beta   90.00
_cell.angle_gamma   90.00
#
_symmetry.space_group_name_H-M   'P 1'
#
loop_
_entity.id
_entity.type
_entity.pdbx_description
1 polymer ?
#
loop_
_entity_poly.entity_id
_entity_poly.type
_entity_poly.pdbx_seq_one_letter_code
_entity_poly.pdbx_strand_id
1 'polypeptide(L)'
;MASLNTTVHVYDDTGIAHVFGPGAEPPDWAIAKITNPDVWADEDEAHAEDSGDGQGDGQGDGQGDPAVKPVDEWTVPQLREYAHKAGIDLGNATRRADILATVKAATVPAPDGDAQA
;
A
#
# COMPACT_ATOMS: atom_id res chain seq x y z
N MET A 1 -8.58 -24.27 -2.02
CA MET A 1 -7.23 -23.84 -1.62
C MET A 1 -7.41 -22.77 -0.55
N ALA A 2 -6.58 -22.75 0.50
CA ALA A 2 -6.79 -21.86 1.64
C ALA A 2 -6.42 -20.41 1.26
N SER A 3 -7.44 -19.61 0.95
CA SER A 3 -7.29 -18.18 0.69
C SER A 3 -7.45 -17.38 1.99
N LEU A 4 -6.87 -16.20 2.03
CA LEU A 4 -6.97 -15.30 3.19
C LEU A 4 -8.23 -14.44 3.12
N ASN A 5 -8.87 -14.18 4.24
CA ASN A 5 -9.97 -13.20 4.35
C ASN A 5 -9.46 -11.79 4.69
N THR A 6 -8.21 -11.68 5.16
CA THR A 6 -7.63 -10.41 5.61
C THR A 6 -6.16 -10.30 5.25
N THR A 7 -5.59 -9.10 5.42
CA THR A 7 -4.16 -8.88 5.20
C THR A 7 -3.35 -9.45 6.36
N VAL A 8 -2.33 -10.26 6.06
CA VAL A 8 -1.41 -10.83 7.04
C VAL A 8 0.05 -10.54 6.68
N HIS A 9 0.86 -10.29 7.70
CA HIS A 9 2.31 -10.13 7.59
C HIS A 9 2.98 -11.37 8.17
N VAL A 10 3.74 -12.09 7.35
CA VAL A 10 4.42 -13.33 7.74
C VAL A 10 5.91 -13.18 7.50
N TYR A 11 6.71 -13.48 8.53
CA TYR A 11 8.17 -13.48 8.40
C TYR A 11 8.65 -14.87 7.96
N ASP A 12 9.49 -14.92 6.94
CA ASP A 12 10.19 -16.15 6.58
C ASP A 12 11.34 -16.45 7.56
N ASP A 13 12.04 -17.56 7.35
CA ASP A 13 13.13 -18.01 8.25
C ASP A 13 14.41 -17.16 8.12
N THR A 14 14.47 -16.31 7.09
CA THR A 14 15.53 -15.31 6.91
C THR A 14 15.19 -13.97 7.58
N GLY A 15 13.97 -13.84 8.13
CA GLY A 15 13.47 -12.64 8.79
C GLY A 15 12.88 -11.60 7.84
N ILE A 16 12.64 -11.94 6.57
CA ILE A 16 11.99 -11.04 5.60
C ILE A 16 10.48 -11.09 5.80
N ALA A 17 9.84 -9.92 5.88
CA ALA A 17 8.39 -9.80 5.97
C ALA A 17 7.74 -9.93 4.58
N HIS A 18 6.85 -10.91 4.44
CA HIS A 18 5.97 -11.09 3.29
C HIS A 18 4.56 -10.67 3.67
N VAL A 19 3.90 -9.92 2.78
CA VAL A 19 2.55 -9.40 2.99
C VAL A 19 1.59 -10.10 2.04
N PHE A 20 0.59 -10.78 2.58
CA PHE A 20 -0.46 -11.43 1.80
C PHE A 20 -1.79 -10.73 2.07
N GLY A 21 -2.46 -10.30 1.01
CA GLY A 21 -3.76 -9.63 1.09
C GLY A 21 -4.94 -10.60 1.18
N PRO A 22 -6.16 -10.07 1.39
CA PRO A 22 -7.37 -10.87 1.27
C PRO A 22 -7.51 -11.43 -0.15
N GLY A 23 -7.98 -12.67 -0.27
CA GLY A 23 -8.03 -13.46 -1.50
C GLY A 23 -6.68 -14.05 -1.93
N ALA A 24 -5.56 -13.65 -1.30
CA ALA A 24 -4.26 -14.20 -1.66
C ALA A 24 -4.11 -15.65 -1.18
N GLU A 25 -3.40 -16.44 -1.96
CA GLU A 25 -3.06 -17.83 -1.67
C GLU A 25 -1.59 -17.89 -1.23
N PRO A 26 -1.32 -17.85 0.09
CA PRO A 26 0.05 -17.92 0.59
C PRO A 26 0.68 -19.29 0.30
N PRO A 27 2.01 -19.36 0.08
CA PRO A 27 2.74 -20.62 -0.09
C PRO A 27 2.74 -21.47 1.20
N ASP A 28 3.05 -22.76 1.09
CA ASP A 28 2.99 -23.73 2.20
C ASP A 28 3.73 -23.28 3.47
N TRP A 29 4.91 -22.66 3.32
CA TRP A 29 5.68 -22.16 4.46
C TRP A 29 4.95 -21.06 5.23
N ALA A 30 4.16 -20.24 4.54
CA ALA A 30 3.38 -19.17 5.15
C ALA A 30 2.09 -19.73 5.76
N ILE A 31 1.43 -20.69 5.10
CA ILE A 31 0.29 -21.43 5.67
C ILE A 31 0.68 -22.10 6.99
N ALA A 32 1.86 -22.72 7.05
CA ALA A 32 2.37 -23.34 8.28
C ALA A 32 2.62 -22.34 9.43
N LYS A 33 2.88 -21.06 9.12
CA LYS A 33 3.10 -19.99 10.12
C LYS A 33 1.81 -19.25 10.50
N ILE A 34 0.80 -19.26 9.63
CA ILE A 34 -0.49 -18.60 9.87
C ILE A 34 -1.37 -19.55 10.68
N THR A 35 -1.29 -19.44 12.01
CA THR A 35 -2.02 -20.34 12.94
C THR A 35 -3.39 -19.83 13.35
N ASN A 36 -3.74 -18.59 13.00
CA ASN A 36 -5.02 -17.99 13.37
C ASN A 36 -6.12 -18.49 12.39
N PRO A 37 -7.13 -19.24 12.83
CA PRO A 37 -8.18 -19.73 11.95
C PRO A 37 -9.04 -18.61 11.32
N ASP A 38 -9.24 -17.49 12.02
CA ASP A 38 -10.10 -16.38 11.57
C ASP A 38 -9.56 -15.61 10.35
N VAL A 39 -8.28 -15.80 10.00
CA VAL A 39 -7.67 -15.12 8.86
C VAL A 39 -7.91 -15.84 7.54
N TRP A 40 -8.39 -17.08 7.59
CA TRP A 40 -8.71 -17.87 6.41
C TRP A 40 -10.13 -17.55 5.95
N ALA A 41 -10.32 -17.47 4.63
CA ALA A 41 -11.65 -17.31 4.06
C ALA A 41 -12.39 -18.64 4.09
N ASP A 42 -13.66 -18.59 4.51
CA ASP A 42 -14.59 -19.70 4.35
C ASP A 42 -14.84 -19.94 2.84
N GLU A 43 -14.95 -21.20 2.45
CA GLU A 43 -14.94 -21.68 1.06
C GLU A 43 -16.12 -21.16 0.18
N ASP A 44 -17.00 -20.30 0.70
CA ASP A 44 -18.16 -19.74 0.00
C ASP A 44 -17.87 -18.42 -0.75
N GLU A 45 -16.75 -17.73 -0.50
CA GLU A 45 -16.44 -16.43 -1.12
C GLU A 45 -15.45 -16.53 -2.30
N ALA A 46 -15.59 -17.55 -3.13
CA ALA A 46 -14.78 -17.77 -4.33
C ALA A 46 -15.48 -17.25 -5.61
N HIS A 47 -15.34 -15.96 -5.92
CA HIS A 47 -15.41 -15.44 -7.30
C HIS A 47 -14.68 -14.09 -7.39
N ALA A 48 -13.43 -14.10 -7.89
CA ALA A 48 -12.99 -13.58 -9.20
C ALA A 48 -13.18 -12.04 -9.33
N GLU A 49 -12.18 -11.26 -9.73
CA GLU A 49 -11.61 -11.20 -11.09
C GLU A 49 -10.10 -10.88 -11.03
N ASP A 50 -9.24 -11.69 -11.65
CA ASP A 50 -8.76 -11.60 -13.05
C ASP A 50 -7.45 -10.81 -13.19
N SER A 51 -6.38 -11.60 -13.28
CA SER A 51 -5.23 -11.50 -14.17
C SER A 51 -4.82 -10.10 -14.68
N GLY A 52 -3.70 -9.61 -14.15
CA GLY A 52 -2.87 -8.60 -14.80
C GLY A 52 -1.44 -9.11 -14.95
N ASP A 53 -1.23 -10.19 -15.72
CA ASP A 53 0.10 -10.60 -16.15
C ASP A 53 0.65 -9.59 -17.18
N GLY A 54 1.65 -8.84 -16.77
CA GLY A 54 2.52 -8.06 -17.62
C GLY A 54 3.98 -8.31 -17.24
N GLN A 55 4.51 -9.46 -17.64
CA GLN A 55 5.95 -9.77 -17.64
C GLN A 55 6.68 -8.77 -18.56
N GLY A 56 7.77 -8.18 -18.10
CA GLY A 56 8.62 -7.32 -18.91
C GLY A 56 9.84 -6.79 -18.17
N ASP A 57 10.85 -7.65 -18.01
CA ASP A 57 12.20 -7.38 -17.52
C ASP A 57 12.91 -6.24 -18.29
N GLY A 58 13.55 -5.32 -17.57
CA GLY A 58 14.26 -4.17 -18.16
C GLY A 58 15.16 -3.43 -17.17
N GLN A 59 16.38 -3.94 -17.06
CA GLN A 59 17.54 -3.55 -16.26
C GLN A 59 18.07 -2.11 -16.47
N GLY A 60 18.50 -1.46 -15.38
CA GLY A 60 19.56 -0.42 -15.30
C GLY A 60 19.25 0.94 -15.94
N ASP A 61 19.74 2.10 -15.51
CA ASP A 61 20.68 2.53 -14.48
C ASP A 61 20.48 4.05 -14.31
N GLY A 62 20.62 4.57 -13.10
CA GLY A 62 21.21 5.89 -12.87
C GLY A 62 20.36 7.16 -13.08
N GLN A 63 20.19 7.89 -11.97
CA GLN A 63 20.08 9.36 -11.84
C GLN A 63 18.73 10.01 -12.21
N GLY A 64 17.97 10.39 -11.17
CA GLY A 64 16.92 11.41 -11.25
C GLY A 64 15.85 11.30 -10.15
N ASP A 65 16.23 11.67 -8.92
CA ASP A 65 15.38 12.01 -7.76
C ASP A 65 14.47 10.92 -7.13
N PRO A 66 14.43 10.77 -5.79
CA PRO A 66 13.70 9.69 -5.13
C PRO A 66 12.19 9.96 -5.15
N ALA A 67 11.51 9.49 -6.19
CA ALA A 67 10.05 9.51 -6.27
C ALA A 67 9.45 8.53 -5.25
N VAL A 68 9.22 9.05 -4.05
CA VAL A 68 8.18 8.58 -3.12
C VAL A 68 6.92 8.33 -3.94
N LYS A 69 6.27 7.16 -3.81
CA LYS A 69 4.98 6.90 -4.48
C LYS A 69 4.08 8.13 -4.30
N PRO A 70 3.49 8.68 -5.37
CA PRO A 70 2.72 9.91 -5.26
C PRO A 70 1.58 9.67 -4.27
N VAL A 71 1.44 10.58 -3.30
CA VAL A 71 0.35 10.55 -2.31
C VAL A 71 -1.03 10.49 -3.00
N ASP A 72 -1.10 10.90 -4.26
CA ASP A 72 -2.25 10.81 -5.17
C ASP A 72 -2.79 9.38 -5.37
N GLU A 73 -1.99 8.34 -5.12
CA GLU A 73 -2.42 6.94 -5.22
C GLU A 73 -2.87 6.34 -3.87
N TRP A 74 -2.74 7.07 -2.77
CA TRP A 74 -3.05 6.53 -1.45
C TRP A 74 -4.56 6.53 -1.18
N THR A 75 -5.01 5.58 -0.38
CA THR A 75 -6.40 5.47 0.09
C THR A 75 -6.69 6.45 1.23
N VAL A 76 -7.96 6.75 1.51
CA VAL A 76 -8.38 7.60 2.65
C VAL A 76 -7.71 7.22 3.98
N PRO A 77 -7.69 5.94 4.40
CA PRO A 77 -7.01 5.56 5.65
C PRO A 77 -5.50 5.82 5.60
N GLN A 78 -4.83 5.52 4.49
CA GLN A 78 -3.39 5.77 4.33
C GLN A 78 -3.05 7.27 4.38
N LEU A 79 -3.86 8.11 3.73
CA LEU A 79 -3.69 9.57 3.75
C LEU A 79 -3.89 10.14 5.16
N ARG A 80 -4.86 9.61 5.93
CA ARG A 80 -5.09 10.03 7.32
C ARG A 80 -3.95 9.64 8.25
N GLU A 81 -3.44 8.42 8.10
CA GLU A 81 -2.32 7.95 8.91
C GLU A 81 -1.05 8.76 8.62
N TYR A 82 -0.78 9.03 7.34
CA TYR A 82 0.33 9.90 6.96
C TYR A 82 0.15 11.32 7.48
N ALA A 83 -1.04 11.90 7.37
CA ALA A 83 -1.33 13.22 7.91
C ALA A 83 -1.08 13.27 9.42
N HIS A 84 -1.57 12.29 10.18
CA HIS A 84 -1.34 12.19 11.61
C HIS A 84 0.15 12.05 11.95
N LYS A 85 0.88 11.20 11.23
CA LYS A 85 2.32 10.98 11.43
C LYS A 85 3.16 12.22 11.08
N ALA A 86 2.73 12.96 10.07
CA ALA A 86 3.35 14.22 9.64
C ALA A 86 2.87 15.43 10.48
N GLY A 87 1.90 15.26 11.38
CA GLY A 87 1.30 16.34 12.17
C GLY A 87 0.45 17.31 11.33
N ILE A 88 -0.03 16.89 10.16
CA ILE A 88 -0.86 17.67 9.24
C ILE A 88 -2.30 17.64 9.76
N ASP A 89 -2.87 18.81 10.05
CA ASP A 89 -4.26 18.94 10.45
C ASP A 89 -5.19 18.80 9.24
N LEU A 90 -6.02 17.76 9.26
CA LEU A 90 -7.02 17.49 8.22
C LEU A 90 -8.33 18.26 8.44
N GLY A 91 -8.51 18.93 9.59
CA GLY A 91 -9.71 19.68 9.92
C GLY A 91 -10.98 18.82 9.78
N ASN A 92 -11.93 19.30 8.96
CA ASN A 92 -13.19 18.61 8.66
C ASN A 92 -13.17 17.87 7.29
N ALA A 93 -11.98 17.58 6.75
CA ALA A 93 -11.83 16.86 5.50
C ALA A 93 -12.26 15.40 5.68
N THR A 94 -13.40 15.04 5.10
CA THR A 94 -13.98 13.69 5.16
C THR A 94 -13.86 12.93 3.84
N ARG A 95 -13.61 13.64 2.73
CA ARG A 95 -13.47 13.02 1.39
C ARG A 95 -12.00 12.80 1.08
N ARG A 96 -11.73 11.74 0.32
CA ARG A 96 -10.40 11.41 -0.19
C ARG A 96 -9.73 12.60 -0.87
N ALA A 97 -10.46 13.29 -1.75
CA ALA A 97 -9.94 14.44 -2.49
C ALA A 97 -9.53 15.59 -1.56
N ASP A 98 -10.34 15.87 -0.54
CA ASP A 98 -10.06 16.94 0.43
C ASP A 98 -8.84 16.59 1.30
N ILE A 99 -8.77 15.34 1.79
CA ILE A 99 -7.64 14.85 2.61
C ILE A 99 -6.36 14.83 1.77
N LEU A 100 -6.44 14.34 0.53
CA LEU A 100 -5.31 14.31 -0.39
C LEU A 100 -4.80 15.73 -0.68
N ALA A 101 -5.69 16.67 -0.93
CA ALA A 101 -5.32 18.07 -1.18
C ALA A 101 -4.60 18.68 0.03
N THR A 102 -5.08 18.43 1.25
CA THR A 102 -4.42 18.92 2.49
C THR A 102 -3.06 18.28 2.71
N VAL A 103 -2.96 16.95 2.54
CA VAL A 103 -1.69 16.23 2.65
C VAL A 103 -0.70 16.73 1.59
N LYS A 104 -1.14 16.85 0.34
CA LYS A 104 -0.34 17.34 -0.79
C LYS A 104 0.11 18.78 -0.56
N ALA A 105 -0.76 19.66 -0.08
CA ALA A 105 -0.40 21.06 0.21
C ALA A 105 0.62 21.20 1.35
N ALA A 106 0.65 20.25 2.29
CA ALA A 106 1.59 20.25 3.41
C ALA A 106 2.91 19.50 3.11
N THR A 107 2.91 18.54 2.18
CA THR A 107 4.08 17.72 1.80
C THR A 107 4.78 18.22 0.54
N VAL A 108 4.06 18.87 -0.38
CA VAL A 108 4.68 19.62 -1.47
C VAL A 108 5.26 20.89 -0.83
N PRO A 109 6.61 21.03 -0.73
CA PRO A 109 7.16 22.36 -0.52
C PRO A 109 6.57 23.21 -1.63
N ALA A 110 5.94 24.34 -1.29
CA ALA A 110 5.53 25.32 -2.29
C ALA A 110 6.66 25.41 -3.32
N PRO A 111 6.37 25.31 -4.64
CA PRO A 111 7.44 25.50 -5.60
C PRO A 111 8.06 26.84 -5.24
N ASP A 112 9.28 26.80 -4.69
CA ASP A 112 10.11 27.97 -4.57
C ASP A 112 10.23 28.44 -6.01
N GLY A 113 9.38 29.41 -6.34
CA GLY A 113 9.38 30.15 -7.59
C GLY A 113 10.61 31.05 -7.62
N ASP A 114 11.77 30.50 -7.32
CA ASP A 114 13.06 31.05 -7.66
C ASP A 114 13.54 30.34 -8.93
N ALA A 115 12.94 30.77 -10.04
CA ALA A 115 13.58 30.70 -11.34
C ALA A 115 13.15 31.90 -12.22
N GLN A 116 14.03 32.90 -12.22
CA GLN A 116 14.44 33.71 -13.39
C GLN A 116 13.57 34.93 -13.78
N ALA A 117 14.00 36.12 -13.35
CA ALA A 117 14.44 37.22 -14.25
C ALA A 117 15.25 38.27 -13.47
#